data_AF-A0A352B2R0-F1
#
_entry.id   AF-A0A352B2R0-F1
#
_cell.length_a   1.000
_cell.length_b   1.000
_cell.length_c   1.000
_cell.angle_alpha   90.00
_cell.angle_beta   90.00
_cell.angle_gamma   90.00
#
_symmetry.space_group_name_H-M   'P 1'
#
loop_
_entity.id
_entity.type
_entity.pdbx_description
1 polymer ?
#
loop_
_entity_poly.entity_id
_entity_poly.type
_entity_poly.pdbx_seq_one_letter_code
_entity_poly.pdbx_strand_id
1 'polypeptide(L)'
;ILCDARMVSEGITRPRLPAGNAVICTLHDPSVPDLARAMATTRSAAAVELWRPDLAGAVVAIGNAPTALFHLLNMLADPACPRPAAIIGCPVGFVGAAESKAALLADAPAPALVVEGRLGGSAITVAAVNALASRKE
;
A
#
# COMPACT_ATOMS: atom_id res chain seq x y z
N ILE A 1 8.42 4.52 -1.87
CA ILE A 1 7.71 3.29 -1.43
C ILE A 1 6.69 3.72 -0.40
N LEU A 2 5.41 3.59 -0.72
CA LEU A 2 4.28 4.05 0.10
C LEU A 2 3.71 2.87 0.89
N CYS A 3 3.70 2.96 2.21
CA CYS A 3 3.36 1.86 3.10
C CYS A 3 2.09 2.16 3.92
N ASP A 4 1.17 1.21 4.01
CA ASP A 4 -0.08 1.35 4.77
C ASP A 4 0.10 1.28 6.29
N ALA A 5 1.16 0.62 6.76
CA ALA A 5 1.44 0.41 8.17
C ALA A 5 2.93 0.60 8.50
N ARG A 6 3.24 1.04 9.74
CA ARG A 6 4.63 1.20 10.20
C ARG A 6 5.44 -0.10 10.15
N MET A 7 4.81 -1.23 10.45
CA MET A 7 5.49 -2.53 10.36
C MET A 7 6.04 -2.81 8.95
N VAL A 8 5.36 -2.31 7.91
CA VAL A 8 5.86 -2.42 6.53
C VAL A 8 7.00 -1.43 6.30
N SER A 9 6.83 -0.16 6.67
CA SER A 9 7.87 0.86 6.45
C SER A 9 9.18 0.59 7.21
N GLU A 10 9.09 0.08 8.44
CA GLU A 10 10.25 -0.26 9.28
C GLU A 10 10.92 -1.58 8.87
N GLY A 11 10.17 -2.51 8.25
CA GLY A 11 10.73 -3.78 7.79
C GLY A 11 11.57 -3.67 6.51
N ILE A 12 11.37 -2.62 5.72
CA ILE A 12 12.12 -2.40 4.48
C ILE A 12 13.60 -2.13 4.80
N THR A 13 14.48 -2.96 4.26
CA THR A 13 15.91 -2.95 4.56
C THR A 13 16.59 -1.81 3.79
N ARG A 14 16.87 -0.70 4.48
CA ARG A 14 17.42 0.53 3.87
C ARG A 14 18.67 0.32 3.01
N PRO A 15 19.68 -0.48 3.42
CA PRO A 15 20.86 -0.73 2.59
C PRO A 15 20.59 -1.47 1.27
N ARG A 16 19.43 -2.12 1.11
CA ARG A 16 19.07 -2.80 -0.16
C ARG A 16 18.48 -1.84 -1.19
N LEU A 17 18.10 -0.63 -0.80
CA LEU A 17 17.46 0.33 -1.70
C LEU A 17 18.48 0.92 -2.69
N PRO A 18 18.22 0.84 -4.01
CA PRO A 18 19.25 1.11 -5.01
C PRO A 18 19.52 2.61 -5.26
N ALA A 19 18.61 3.50 -4.86
CA ALA A 19 18.66 4.91 -5.26
C ALA A 19 18.20 5.87 -4.15
N GLY A 20 18.48 5.54 -2.88
CA GLY A 20 18.06 6.39 -1.75
C GLY A 20 16.53 6.54 -1.66
N ASN A 21 15.79 5.51 -2.07
CA ASN A 21 14.34 5.56 -2.22
C ASN A 21 13.66 5.90 -0.88
N ALA A 22 12.78 6.90 -0.90
CA ALA A 22 11.97 7.23 0.28
C ALA A 22 11.04 6.04 0.63
N VAL A 23 10.90 5.78 1.94
CA VAL A 23 9.91 4.84 2.48
C VAL A 23 9.01 5.64 3.40
N ILE A 24 7.74 5.77 3.03
CA ILE A 24 6.80 6.72 3.59
C ILE A 24 5.60 5.95 4.17
N CYS A 25 5.21 6.29 5.39
CA CYS A 25 4.00 5.81 6.04
C CYS A 25 3.30 6.97 6.72
N THR A 26 2.17 7.39 6.15
CA THR A 26 1.40 8.57 6.60
C THR A 26 0.40 8.26 7.71
N LEU A 27 0.27 6.99 8.13
CA LEU A 27 -0.73 6.54 9.10
C LEU A 27 -0.73 7.30 10.44
N HIS A 28 0.42 7.84 10.85
CA HIS A 28 0.59 8.58 12.10
C HIS A 28 0.64 10.10 11.91
N ASP A 29 0.35 10.59 10.70
CA ASP A 29 0.20 12.02 10.49
C ASP A 29 -0.93 12.55 11.39
N PRO A 30 -0.73 13.69 12.08
CA PRO A 30 -1.69 14.21 13.05
C PRO A 30 -3.05 14.58 12.43
N SER A 31 -3.12 14.79 11.11
CA SER A 31 -4.38 15.07 10.40
C SER A 31 -5.23 13.82 10.14
N VAL A 32 -4.64 12.62 10.18
CA VAL A 32 -5.33 11.36 9.80
C VAL A 32 -6.55 11.03 10.66
N PRO A 33 -6.54 11.19 12.00
CA PRO A 33 -7.74 10.93 12.81
C PRO A 33 -8.93 11.80 12.41
N ASP A 34 -8.69 13.08 12.09
CA ASP A 34 -9.73 14.03 11.72
C ASP A 34 -10.22 13.76 10.30
N LEU A 35 -9.30 13.46 9.38
CA LEU A 35 -9.61 13.07 8.01
C LEU A 35 -10.44 11.77 7.96
N ALA A 36 -10.06 10.75 8.74
CA ALA A 36 -10.80 9.50 8.83
C ALA A 36 -12.23 9.70 9.36
N ARG A 37 -12.41 10.59 10.35
CA ARG A 37 -13.73 10.97 10.85
C ARG A 37 -14.56 11.68 9.78
N ALA A 38 -13.97 12.65 9.08
CA ALA A 38 -14.65 13.40 8.02
C ALA A 38 -15.07 12.52 6.84
N MET A 39 -14.24 11.54 6.49
CA MET A 39 -14.49 10.58 5.40
C MET A 39 -15.31 9.35 5.82
N ALA A 40 -15.67 9.24 7.11
CA ALA A 40 -16.33 8.07 7.68
C ALA A 40 -15.66 6.73 7.32
N THR A 41 -14.32 6.69 7.36
CA THR A 41 -13.51 5.53 6.96
C THR A 41 -12.44 5.20 8.00
N THR A 42 -11.66 4.15 7.77
CA THR A 42 -10.56 3.79 8.67
C THR A 42 -9.40 4.78 8.55
N ARG A 43 -8.58 4.90 9.60
CA ARG A 43 -7.34 5.70 9.54
C ARG A 43 -6.40 5.23 8.43
N SER A 44 -6.32 3.92 8.20
CA SER A 44 -5.48 3.36 7.13
C SER A 44 -5.97 3.76 5.74
N ALA A 45 -7.28 3.79 5.50
CA ALA A 45 -7.84 4.28 4.24
C ALA A 45 -7.63 5.79 4.07
N ALA A 46 -7.96 6.58 5.10
CA ALA A 46 -7.79 8.04 5.07
C ALA A 46 -6.33 8.46 4.83
N ALA A 47 -5.36 7.74 5.41
CA ALA A 47 -3.94 8.03 5.25
C ALA A 47 -3.44 7.89 3.79
N VAL A 48 -4.15 7.14 2.93
CA VAL A 48 -3.83 7.01 1.50
C VAL A 48 -4.05 8.32 0.75
N GLU A 49 -4.97 9.18 1.21
CA GLU A 49 -5.16 10.52 0.61
C GLU A 49 -3.88 11.37 0.68
N LEU A 50 -3.11 11.21 1.75
CA LEU A 50 -1.84 11.91 1.95
C LEU A 50 -0.73 11.38 1.04
N TRP A 51 -0.96 10.30 0.28
CA TRP A 51 0.03 9.77 -0.68
C TRP A 51 -0.01 10.50 -2.02
N ARG A 52 -1.06 11.26 -2.34
CA ARG A 52 -1.24 11.90 -3.66
C ARG A 52 0.00 12.62 -4.19
N PRO A 53 0.76 13.39 -3.38
CA PRO A 53 1.96 14.08 -3.87
C PRO A 53 3.07 13.13 -4.32
N ASP A 54 3.15 11.94 -3.73
CA ASP A 54 4.22 10.95 -3.93
C ASP A 54 3.76 9.73 -4.75
N LEU A 55 2.49 9.65 -5.15
CA LEU A 55 1.89 8.44 -5.71
C LEU A 55 2.32 8.17 -7.16
N ALA A 56 2.60 9.22 -7.94
CA ALA A 56 3.05 9.10 -9.33
C ALA A 56 4.34 8.28 -9.41
N GLY A 57 4.29 7.12 -10.09
CA GLY A 57 5.45 6.23 -10.25
C GLY A 57 5.91 5.54 -8.97
N ALA A 58 5.16 5.62 -7.87
CA ALA A 58 5.51 4.96 -6.62
C ALA A 58 5.38 3.42 -6.70
N VAL A 59 6.14 2.73 -5.85
CA VAL A 59 5.79 1.36 -5.43
C VAL A 59 4.93 1.46 -4.18
N VAL A 60 3.70 0.99 -4.28
CA VAL A 60 2.76 0.90 -3.16
C VAL A 60 2.89 -0.46 -2.48
N ALA A 61 2.94 -0.48 -1.16
CA ALA A 61 3.12 -1.67 -0.33
C ALA A 61 2.05 -1.72 0.77
N ILE A 62 0.96 -2.44 0.52
CA ILE A 62 -0.16 -2.60 1.45
C ILE A 62 -0.08 -4.00 2.05
N GLY A 63 0.34 -4.06 3.31
CA GLY A 63 0.58 -5.33 4.01
C GLY A 63 -0.34 -5.59 5.19
N ASN A 64 -1.24 -4.67 5.53
CA ASN A 64 -2.12 -4.82 6.69
C ASN A 64 -3.58 -4.57 6.32
N ALA A 65 -3.93 -3.38 5.87
CA ALA A 65 -5.31 -2.91 5.85
C ALA A 65 -6.01 -3.16 4.51
N PRO A 66 -7.04 -4.03 4.45
CA PRO A 66 -7.85 -4.20 3.24
C PRO A 66 -8.57 -2.91 2.84
N THR A 67 -8.95 -2.09 3.81
CA THR A 67 -9.60 -0.79 3.58
C THR A 67 -8.68 0.21 2.90
N ALA A 68 -7.36 0.17 3.16
CA ALA A 68 -6.41 0.99 2.42
C ALA A 68 -6.33 0.57 0.95
N LEU A 69 -6.37 -0.74 0.66
CA LEU A 69 -6.36 -1.24 -0.71
C LEU A 69 -7.66 -0.87 -1.46
N PHE A 70 -8.84 -1.10 -0.86
CA PHE A 70 -10.10 -0.66 -1.47
C PHE A 70 -10.13 0.85 -1.71
N HIS A 71 -9.68 1.65 -0.75
CA HIS A 71 -9.65 3.10 -0.89
C HIS A 71 -8.72 3.55 -2.02
N LEU A 72 -7.54 2.92 -2.14
CA LEU A 72 -6.63 3.18 -3.26
C LEU A 72 -7.27 2.86 -4.61
N LEU A 73 -7.99 1.73 -4.74
CA LEU A 73 -8.69 1.39 -5.99
C LEU A 73 -9.74 2.45 -6.35
N ASN A 74 -10.52 2.91 -5.38
CA ASN A 74 -11.48 4.00 -5.57
C ASN A 74 -10.79 5.31 -6.00
N MET A 75 -9.65 5.65 -5.41
CA MET A 75 -8.86 6.82 -5.83
C MET A 75 -8.39 6.68 -7.29
N LEU A 76 -7.88 5.50 -7.68
CA LEU A 76 -7.33 5.24 -9.00
C LEU A 76 -8.39 5.10 -10.11
N ALA A 77 -9.68 4.99 -9.74
CA ALA A 77 -10.78 5.06 -10.68
C ALA A 77 -10.95 6.46 -11.29
N ASP A 78 -10.51 7.51 -10.59
CA ASP A 78 -10.43 8.87 -11.14
C ASP A 78 -9.22 9.00 -12.08
N PRO A 79 -9.40 9.33 -13.39
CA PRO A 79 -8.30 9.53 -14.33
C PRO A 79 -7.31 10.63 -13.93
N ALA A 80 -7.73 11.59 -13.09
CA ALA A 80 -6.85 12.64 -12.58
C ALA A 80 -5.96 12.18 -11.42
N CYS A 81 -6.21 10.99 -10.85
CA CYS A 81 -5.40 10.46 -9.77
C CYS A 81 -4.03 10.00 -10.30
N PRO A 82 -2.91 10.41 -9.66
CA PRO A 82 -1.59 9.92 -10.02
C PRO A 82 -1.49 8.40 -9.89
N ARG A 83 -0.84 7.73 -10.85
CA ARG A 83 -0.74 6.27 -10.86
C ARG A 83 0.59 5.77 -10.32
N PRO A 84 0.58 4.72 -9.46
CA PRO A 84 1.81 4.06 -9.03
C PRO A 84 2.44 3.26 -10.17
N ALA A 85 3.74 3.00 -10.08
CA ALA A 85 4.45 2.09 -10.97
C ALA A 85 4.10 0.62 -10.71
N ALA A 86 3.82 0.27 -9.45
CA ALA A 86 3.41 -1.08 -9.04
C ALA A 86 2.70 -1.09 -7.69
N ILE A 87 1.88 -2.11 -7.44
CA ILE A 87 1.14 -2.34 -6.19
C ILE A 87 1.45 -3.74 -5.64
N ILE A 88 2.02 -3.81 -4.44
CA ILE A 88 2.12 -5.03 -3.63
C ILE A 88 0.92 -5.02 -2.68
N GLY A 89 -0.15 -5.71 -3.09
CA GLY A 89 -1.43 -5.80 -2.38
C GLY A 89 -1.51 -7.09 -1.58
N CYS A 90 -0.89 -7.12 -0.40
CA CYS A 90 -0.85 -8.29 0.48
C CYS A 90 -1.51 -8.05 1.85
N PRO A 91 -2.68 -7.37 1.97
CA PRO A 91 -3.37 -7.29 3.25
C PRO A 91 -3.78 -8.69 3.72
N VAL A 92 -3.76 -8.88 5.04
CA VAL A 92 -4.08 -10.14 5.73
C VAL A 92 -5.39 -9.98 6.49
N GLY A 93 -6.14 -11.07 6.63
CA GLY A 93 -7.26 -11.11 7.56
C GLY A 93 -8.49 -11.83 7.02
N PHE A 94 -9.55 -11.77 7.83
CA PHE A 94 -10.79 -12.49 7.59
C PHE A 94 -11.90 -11.62 7.01
N VAL A 95 -11.75 -10.30 7.02
CA VAL A 95 -12.76 -9.33 6.57
C VAL A 95 -12.16 -8.44 5.50
N GLY A 96 -12.64 -8.56 4.27
CA GLY A 96 -12.26 -7.72 3.14
C GLY A 96 -10.87 -7.99 2.53
N ALA A 97 -10.02 -8.81 3.16
CA ALA A 97 -8.67 -9.07 2.68
C ALA A 97 -8.68 -9.79 1.33
N ALA A 98 -9.40 -10.92 1.22
CA ALA A 98 -9.48 -11.68 -0.03
C ALA A 98 -10.16 -10.86 -1.13
N GLU A 99 -11.22 -10.15 -0.77
CA GLU A 99 -12.06 -9.36 -1.66
C GLU A 99 -11.30 -8.15 -2.21
N SER A 100 -10.53 -7.43 -1.38
CA SER A 100 -9.73 -6.28 -1.84
C SER A 100 -8.61 -6.69 -2.80
N LYS A 101 -7.98 -7.85 -2.56
CA LYS A 101 -6.96 -8.40 -3.46
C LYS A 101 -7.54 -8.89 -4.78
N ALA A 102 -8.71 -9.54 -4.73
CA ALA A 102 -9.43 -9.94 -5.93
C ALA A 102 -9.86 -8.71 -6.76
N ALA A 103 -10.34 -7.65 -6.11
CA ALA A 103 -10.66 -6.38 -6.77
C ALA A 103 -9.43 -5.75 -7.43
N LEU A 104 -8.26 -5.74 -6.75
CA LEU A 104 -7.01 -5.26 -7.34
C LEU A 104 -6.62 -6.02 -8.61
N LEU A 105 -6.77 -7.35 -8.62
CA LEU A 105 -6.50 -8.16 -9.81
C LEU A 105 -7.51 -7.94 -10.93
N ALA A 106 -8.78 -7.70 -10.59
CA ALA A 106 -9.85 -7.47 -11.57
C ALA A 106 -9.74 -6.09 -12.23
N ASP A 107 -9.53 -5.03 -11.44
CA ASP A 107 -9.44 -3.65 -11.93
C ASP A 107 -8.09 -3.37 -12.62
N ALA A 108 -7.03 -4.06 -12.18
CA ALA A 108 -5.66 -3.97 -12.69
C ALA A 108 -5.17 -2.54 -13.02
N PRO A 109 -5.27 -1.57 -12.08
CA PRO A 109 -4.95 -0.17 -12.37
C PRO A 109 -3.44 0.10 -12.58
N ALA A 110 -2.59 -0.84 -12.17
CA ALA A 110 -1.13 -0.86 -12.33
C ALA A 110 -0.65 -2.32 -12.20
N PRO A 111 0.61 -2.65 -12.58
CA PRO A 111 1.20 -3.95 -12.29
C PRO A 111 1.07 -4.30 -10.80
N ALA A 112 0.52 -5.49 -10.51
CA ALA A 112 0.15 -5.87 -9.15
C ALA A 112 0.67 -7.26 -8.77
N LEU A 113 0.99 -7.42 -7.49
CA LEU A 113 1.27 -8.70 -6.84
C LEU A 113 0.39 -8.86 -5.62
N VAL A 114 -0.25 -10.02 -5.47
CA VAL A 114 -1.08 -10.36 -4.30
C VAL A 114 -0.77 -11.76 -3.80
N VAL A 115 -1.08 -12.02 -2.53
CA VAL A 115 -1.26 -13.38 -2.00
C VAL A 115 -2.75 -13.64 -1.93
N GLU A 116 -3.28 -14.57 -2.74
CA GLU A 116 -4.71 -14.83 -2.79
C GLU A 116 -5.30 -15.33 -1.45
N GLY A 117 -6.60 -15.10 -1.26
CA GLY A 117 -7.33 -15.52 -0.06
C GLY A 117 -7.03 -14.67 1.18
N ARG A 118 -6.94 -15.30 2.35
CA ARG A 118 -6.85 -14.60 3.65
C ARG A 118 -5.43 -14.31 4.11
N LEU A 119 -4.44 -14.98 3.51
CA LEU A 119 -3.03 -14.87 3.86
C LEU A 119 -2.41 -13.60 3.28
N GLY A 120 -1.34 -13.14 3.88
CA GLY A 120 -0.67 -11.89 3.53
C GLY A 120 0.15 -11.41 4.72
N GLY A 121 0.25 -10.09 4.89
CA GLY A 121 0.81 -9.49 6.07
C GLY A 121 2.05 -8.65 5.78
N SER A 122 2.47 -7.92 6.81
CA SER A 122 3.59 -6.99 6.70
C SER A 122 4.90 -7.70 6.36
N ALA A 123 5.17 -8.88 6.92
CA ALA A 123 6.39 -9.63 6.65
C ALA A 123 6.51 -10.07 5.17
N ILE A 124 5.43 -10.61 4.59
CA ILE A 124 5.39 -10.99 3.17
C ILE A 124 5.56 -9.76 2.28
N THR A 125 4.87 -8.67 2.62
CA THR A 125 4.95 -7.40 1.87
C THR A 125 6.36 -6.82 1.88
N VAL A 126 7.01 -6.82 3.04
CA VAL A 126 8.39 -6.37 3.22
C VAL A 126 9.36 -7.26 2.44
N ALA A 127 9.18 -8.58 2.49
CA ALA A 127 10.01 -9.52 1.75
C ALA A 127 9.94 -9.26 0.24
N ALA A 128 8.74 -9.05 -0.30
CA ALA A 128 8.55 -8.70 -1.71
C ALA A 128 9.29 -7.40 -2.08
N VAL A 129 9.16 -6.33 -1.27
CA VAL A 129 9.89 -5.08 -1.51
C VAL A 129 11.40 -5.28 -1.46
N ASN A 130 11.92 -5.99 -0.44
CA ASN A 130 13.36 -6.20 -0.27
C ASN A 130 13.97 -7.06 -1.40
N ALA A 131 13.21 -8.03 -1.91
CA ALA A 131 13.61 -8.84 -3.06
C ALA A 131 13.69 -7.99 -4.34
N LEU A 132 12.70 -7.12 -4.58
CA LEU A 132 12.69 -6.24 -5.74
C LEU A 132 13.76 -5.13 -5.67
N ALA A 133 14.17 -4.74 -4.47
CA ALA A 133 15.12 -3.65 -4.28
C ALA A 133 16.57 -3.99 -4.72
N SER A 134 16.98 -5.25 -4.67
CA SER A 134 18.35 -5.66 -4.97
C SER A 134 18.41 -7.01 -5.67
N ARG A 135 19.30 -7.12 -6.67
CA ARG A 135 19.56 -8.36 -7.43
C ARG A 135 20.33 -9.42 -6.64
N LYS A 136 20.99 -9.02 -5.54
CA LYS A 136 21.68 -9.95 -4.65
C LYS A 136 20.69 -10.51 -3.65
N GLU A 137 20.57 -11.84 -3.54
CA GLU A 137 19.84 -12.49 -2.45
C GLU A 137 20.50 -12.21 -1.11
#